data_AF-A0A948AWI7-F1
#
_entry.id   AF-A0A948AWI7-F1
#
_cell.length_a   1.000
_cell.length_b   1.000
_cell.length_c   1.000
_cell.angle_alpha   90.00
_cell.angle_beta   90.00
_cell.angle_gamma   90.00
#
_symmetry.space_group_name_H-M   'P 1'
#
loop_
_entity.id
_entity.type
_entity.pdbx_description
1 polymer ?
#
loop_
_entity_poly.entity_id
_entity_poly.type
_entity_poly.pdbx_seq_one_letter_code
_entity_poly.pdbx_strand_id
1 'polypeptide(L)' 'MPFTTVKVIEGVFSKEQKTQLIEKITEAMIEVEGEGMRDLTWVVIEEVKQGDWAIGGKPVIPKPKPTGT' A
#
# COMPACT_ATOMS: atom_id res chain seq x y z
N MET A 1 5.92 -12.62 13.63
CA MET A 1 6.05 -12.08 12.26
C MET A 1 4.85 -11.19 12.01
N PRO A 2 4.99 -9.86 12.11
CA PRO A 2 3.92 -8.93 11.76
C PRO A 2 3.64 -9.01 10.27
N PHE A 3 2.37 -8.95 9.92
CA PHE A 3 1.89 -9.07 8.55
C PHE A 3 0.93 -7.92 8.27
N THR A 4 1.26 -7.13 7.26
CA THR A 4 0.48 -5.95 6.87
C THR A 4 0.02 -6.08 5.42
N THR A 5 -1.28 -5.94 5.21
CA THR A 5 -1.86 -5.83 3.86
C THR A 5 -2.24 -4.39 3.57
N VAL A 6 -1.74 -3.86 2.46
CA VAL A 6 -2.20 -2.60 1.87
C VAL A 6 -3.13 -2.94 0.72
N LYS A 7 -4.44 -2.78 0.93
CA LYS A 7 -5.44 -2.98 -0.12
C LYS A 7 -5.78 -1.65 -0.77
N VAL A 8 -5.67 -1.59 -2.08
CA VAL A 8 -5.72 -0.33 -2.85
C VAL A 8 -6.31 -0.59 -4.23
N ILE A 9 -6.89 0.42 -4.86
CA ILE A 9 -7.36 0.31 -6.25
C ILE A 9 -6.16 0.33 -7.20
N GLU A 10 -6.17 -0.52 -8.22
CA GLU A 10 -5.14 -0.59 -9.25
C GLU A 10 -4.83 0.79 -9.85
N GLY A 11 -3.54 1.11 -9.97
CA GLY A 11 -3.07 2.35 -10.57
C GLY A 11 -3.12 3.59 -9.67
N VAL A 12 -3.59 3.48 -8.42
CA VAL A 12 -3.54 4.59 -7.44
C VAL A 12 -2.09 4.96 -7.08
N PHE A 13 -1.22 3.96 -6.95
CA PHE A 13 0.20 4.15 -6.64
C PHE A 13 1.08 3.73 -7.82
N SER A 14 2.10 4.53 -8.10
CA SER A 14 3.18 4.12 -9.01
C SER A 14 4.01 2.99 -8.41
N LYS A 15 4.85 2.34 -9.22
CA LYS A 15 5.78 1.31 -8.73
C LYS A 15 6.69 1.86 -7.62
N GLU A 16 7.20 3.08 -7.79
CA GLU A 16 8.08 3.75 -6.82
C GLU A 16 7.35 4.03 -5.51
N GLN A 17 6.08 4.46 -5.59
CA GLN A 17 5.26 4.68 -4.39
C GLN A 17 4.94 3.39 -3.66
N LYS A 18 4.74 2.28 -4.39
CA LYS A 18 4.59 0.95 -3.78
C LYS A 18 5.86 0.53 -3.04
N THR A 19 7.05 0.75 -3.61
CA THR A 19 8.33 0.52 -2.92
C THR A 19 8.45 1.37 -1.65
N GLN A 20 8.15 2.67 -1.74
CA GLN A 20 8.19 3.58 -0.59
C GLN A 20 7.22 3.16 0.53
N LEU A 21 6.03 2.64 0.18
CA LEU A 21 5.09 2.12 1.16
C LEU A 21 5.66 0.90 1.89
N ILE A 22 6.24 -0.05 1.16
CA ILE A 22 6.85 -1.26 1.75
C ILE A 22 7.96 -0.87 2.73
N GLU A 23 8.85 0.04 2.33
CA GLU A 23 9.94 0.54 3.18
C GLU A 23 9.38 1.20 4.45
N LYS A 24 8.49 2.18 4.30
CA LYS A 24 7.95 2.94 5.43
C LYS A 24 7.13 2.10 6.40
N ILE A 25 6.36 1.14 5.91
CA ILE A 25 5.60 0.22 6.77
C ILE A 25 6.55 -0.68 7.56
N THR A 26 7.62 -1.16 6.91
CA THR A 26 8.65 -1.97 7.58
C THR A 26 9.35 -1.18 8.68
N GLU A 27 9.79 0.06 8.38
CA GLU A 27 10.40 0.94 9.39
C GLU A 27 9.46 1.21 10.56
N ALA A 28 8.17 1.43 10.31
CA ALA A 28 7.20 1.64 11.38
C ALA A 28 7.08 0.42 12.33
N MET A 29 7.19 -0.80 11.81
CA MET A 29 7.21 -2.00 12.67
C MET A 29 8.49 -2.09 13.50
N ILE A 30 9.62 -1.73 12.90
CA ILE A 30 10.94 -1.70 13.56
C ILE A 30 10.97 -0.65 14.66
N GLU A 31 10.38 0.52 14.45
CA GLU A 31 10.28 1.58 15.47
C GLU A 31 9.55 1.11 16.73
N VAL A 32 8.58 0.18 16.60
CA VAL A 32 7.79 -0.34 17.73
C VAL A 32 8.46 -1.54 18.40
N GLU A 33 8.97 -2.49 17.62
CA GLU A 33 9.39 -3.81 18.12
C GLU A 33 10.92 -4.04 18.07
N GLY A 34 11.66 -3.15 17.41
CA GLY A 34 13.11 -3.20 17.24
C GLY A 34 13.60 -3.86 15.94
N GLU A 35 14.89 -3.67 15.64
CA GLU A 35 15.53 -4.05 14.37
C GLU A 35 15.49 -5.56 14.06
N GLY A 36 15.41 -6.40 15.09
CA GLY A 36 15.26 -7.86 14.93
C GLY A 36 14.00 -8.27 14.17
N MET A 37 13.05 -7.35 13.97
CA MET A 37 11.81 -7.60 13.25
C MET A 37 11.89 -7.35 11.74
N ARG A 38 12.98 -6.78 11.21
CA ARG A 38 13.09 -6.43 9.78
C ARG A 38 12.81 -7.62 8.86
N ASP A 39 13.53 -8.72 9.07
CA ASP A 39 13.39 -9.94 8.25
C ASP A 39 12.10 -10.73 8.53
N LEU A 40 11.39 -10.35 9.60
CA LEU A 40 10.16 -10.97 10.06
C LEU A 40 8.91 -10.15 9.71
N THR A 41 9.08 -8.97 9.12
CA THR A 41 7.99 -8.04 8.78
C THR A 41 7.57 -8.23 7.34
N TRP A 42 6.31 -8.63 7.16
CA TRP A 42 5.76 -8.95 5.85
C TRP A 42 4.81 -7.86 5.42
N VAL A 43 5.00 -7.33 4.20
CA VAL A 43 4.12 -6.32 3.61
C VAL A 43 3.63 -6.82 2.26
N VAL A 44 2.31 -6.89 2.10
CA VAL A 44 1.65 -7.29 0.85
C VAL A 44 0.82 -6.12 0.33
N ILE A 45 0.95 -5.83 -0.96
CA ILE A 45 0.10 -4.86 -1.66
C ILE A 45 -0.88 -5.63 -2.53
N GLU A 46 -2.17 -5.46 -2.24
CA GLU A 46 -3.27 -6.04 -2.99
C GLU A 46 -3.97 -4.96 -3.81
N GLU A 47 -3.87 -5.07 -5.13
CA GLU A 47 -4.54 -4.18 -6.06
C GLU A 47 -5.92 -4.75 -6.46
N VAL A 48 -6.95 -3.96 -6.21
CA VAL A 48 -8.34 -4.23 -6.61
C VAL A 48 -8.60 -3.54 -7.93
N LYS A 49 -9.16 -4.26 -8.91
CA LYS A 49 -9.49 -3.70 -10.21
C LYS A 49 -10.39 -2.48 -10.08
N GLN A 50 -10.19 -1.51 -10.96
CA GLN A 50 -11.05 -0.33 -11.03
C GLN A 50 -12.50 -0.74 -11.27
N GLY A 51 -13.44 -0.17 -10.50
CA GLY A 51 -14.85 -0.53 -10.54
C GLY A 51 -15.30 -1.53 -9.47
N ASP A 52 -14.38 -2.38 -8.98
CA ASP A 52 -14.68 -3.40 -7.97
C ASP A 52 -14.56 -2.89 -6.53
N TRP A 53 -14.14 -1.62 -6.36
CA TRP A 53 -14.16 -0.90 -5.09
C TRP A 53 -15.25 0.17 -5.11
N ALA A 54 -16.12 0.21 -4.10
CA ALA A 54 -17.24 1.15 -4.04
C ALA A 54 -17.41 1.78 -2.66
N ILE A 55 -17.98 2.99 -2.63
CA ILE A 55 -18.39 3.68 -1.40
C ILE A 55 -19.86 4.08 -1.57
N GLY A 56 -20.72 3.68 -0.63
CA GLY A 56 -22.16 3.99 -0.67
C GLY A 56 -22.87 3.45 -1.93
N GLY A 57 -22.47 2.27 -2.40
CA GLY A 57 -23.03 1.64 -3.61
C GLY A 57 -22.55 2.24 -4.93
N LYS A 58 -21.57 3.15 -4.91
CA LYS A 58 -21.01 3.79 -6.11
C LYS A 58 -19.55 3.38 -6.32
N PRO A 59 -19.20 2.79 -7.48
CA PRO A 59 -17.81 2.47 -7.79
C PRO A 59 -16.89 3.69 -7.69
N VAL A 60 -15.73 3.51 -7.09
CA VAL A 60 -14.68 4.52 -7.00
C VAL A 60 -13.76 4.36 -8.20
N ILE A 61 -13.63 5.42 -8.97
CA ILE A 61 -12.71 5.53 -10.09
C ILE A 61 -11.61 6.49 -9.65
N PRO A 62 -10.40 6.00 -9.34
CA PRO A 62 -9.29 6.88 -9.00
C PRO A 62 -9.05 7.87 -10.13
N LYS A 63 -8.87 9.15 -9.78
CA LYS A 63 -8.37 10.12 -10.75
C LYS A 63 -6.90 9.79 -11.03
N PRO A 64 -6.45 9.83 -12.29
CA PRO A 64 -5.04 9.71 -12.60
C PRO A 64 -4.27 10.76 -11.80
N LYS A 65 -3.23 10.32 -11.09
CA LYS A 65 -2.37 11.24 -10.34
C LYS A 65 -1.72 12.18 -11.35
N PRO A 66 -1.75 13.52 -11.15
CA PRO A 66 -1.07 14.42 -12.06
C PRO A 66 0.40 14.00 -12.13
N THR A 67 0.87 13.67 -13.33
CA THR A 67 2.30 13.55 -13.61
C THR A 67 2.88 14.93 -13.35
N GLY A 68 3.56 15.08 -12.22
CA GLY A 68 4.17 16.35 -11.84
C GLY A 68 5.17 16.81 -12.91
N THR A 69 5.11 18.10 -13.21
CA THR A 69 6.18 18.90 -13.84
C THR A 69 7.46 18.86 -13.03
#